data_AF-A0A833G7J9-F1
#
_entry.id   AF-A0A833G7J9-F1
#
_cell.length_a   1.000
_cell.length_b   1.000
_cell.length_c   1.000
_cell.angle_alpha   90.00
_cell.angle_beta   90.00
_cell.angle_gamma   90.00
#
_symmetry.space_group_name_H-M   'P 1'
#
loop_
_entity.id
_entity.type
_entity.pdbx_description
1 polymer ?
#
loop_
_entity_poly.entity_id
_entity_poly.type
_entity_poly.pdbx_seq_one_letter_code
_entity_poly.pdbx_strand_id
1 'polypeptide(L)'
;MDADRLKRKGYNVAAMRRLARRTLPSAIFDFADGAAEDEETLRRNEAAFGDFALLPRPLDGSPERDLSVTLFGKRLSLPVAVGPTGLQGLFWPDGEQAAARATAAAGMAFCLSHGSVCTLEELAATGVAPRWMQVFVYKDRGFTRELTERAAAAKYDALVLTIDNQLLGNRERDLRNGFTIPPRLNPLQMARLAIKVGWVWRMRNHLGKVTFGNYVRPGEAADVKAVAGRMSALLDPSMSWADVDTLRAIWKGPLILKGILNPAEARAALDHGVDGLIVSNHGGRQLDGAAASVEALPAVVEAVGGRV
;
A
#
# COMPACT_ATOMS: atom_id res chain seq x y z
N MET A 1 -1.58 18.66 -19.92
CA MET A 1 -0.16 18.27 -20.10
C MET A 1 -0.14 17.16 -21.12
N ASP A 2 0.62 17.29 -22.18
CA ASP A 2 0.70 16.31 -23.28
C ASP A 2 1.18 14.93 -22.76
N ALA A 3 0.40 13.87 -23.04
CA ALA A 3 0.68 12.51 -22.62
C ALA A 3 2.00 11.99 -23.20
N ASP A 4 2.36 12.40 -24.42
CA ASP A 4 3.59 11.97 -25.08
C ASP A 4 4.82 12.63 -24.47
N ARG A 5 4.68 13.87 -24.00
CA ARG A 5 5.71 14.53 -23.20
C ARG A 5 5.93 13.83 -21.85
N LEU A 6 4.85 13.35 -21.21
CA LEU A 6 4.97 12.57 -19.97
C LEU A 6 5.70 11.26 -20.20
N LYS A 7 5.31 10.48 -21.21
CA LYS A 7 5.96 9.21 -21.56
C LYS A 7 7.46 9.38 -21.83
N ARG A 8 7.84 10.41 -22.59
CA ARG A 8 9.26 10.71 -22.87
C ARG A 8 10.07 11.06 -21.61
N LYS A 9 9.47 11.74 -20.63
CA LYS A 9 10.16 12.13 -19.39
C LYS A 9 10.12 11.05 -18.32
N GLY A 10 9.06 10.24 -18.29
CA GLY A 10 8.80 9.17 -17.33
C GLY A 10 9.05 7.79 -17.94
N TYR A 11 10.15 7.63 -18.69
CA TYR A 11 10.46 6.41 -19.45
C TYR A 11 10.74 5.17 -18.58
N ASN A 12 10.95 5.34 -17.27
CA ASN A 12 11.02 4.25 -16.29
C ASN A 12 10.60 4.74 -14.89
N VAL A 13 10.48 3.82 -13.93
CA VAL A 13 10.04 4.12 -12.55
C VAL A 13 10.96 5.13 -11.86
N ALA A 14 12.29 4.99 -12.00
CA ALA A 14 13.24 5.94 -11.44
C ALA A 14 13.09 7.36 -12.02
N ALA A 15 12.78 7.49 -13.31
CA ALA A 15 12.48 8.77 -13.94
C ALA A 15 11.17 9.37 -13.42
N MET A 16 10.14 8.56 -13.23
CA MET A 16 8.88 8.98 -12.61
C MET A 16 9.11 9.48 -11.18
N ARG A 17 9.92 8.78 -10.36
CA ARG A 17 10.34 9.23 -9.02
C ARG A 17 11.02 10.59 -9.05
N ARG A 18 11.95 10.83 -9.99
CA ARG A 18 12.61 12.15 -10.17
C ARG A 18 11.63 13.25 -10.54
N LEU A 19 10.63 12.96 -11.38
CA LEU A 19 9.58 13.91 -11.72
C LEU A 19 8.69 14.22 -10.51
N ALA A 20 8.34 13.20 -9.72
CA ALA A 20 7.59 13.36 -8.48
C ALA A 20 8.34 14.26 -7.49
N ARG A 21 9.64 14.02 -7.26
CA ARG A 21 10.49 14.86 -6.38
C ARG A 21 10.50 16.34 -6.78
N ARG A 22 10.52 16.61 -8.09
CA ARG A 22 10.48 17.99 -8.61
C ARG A 22 9.11 18.63 -8.44
N THR A 23 8.04 17.85 -8.58
CA THR A 23 6.66 18.33 -8.61
C THR A 23 6.05 18.50 -7.21
N LEU A 24 6.32 17.56 -6.31
CA LEU A 24 5.71 17.50 -4.99
C LEU A 24 6.43 18.42 -3.99
N PRO A 25 5.72 18.93 -2.96
CA PRO A 25 6.34 19.44 -1.75
C PRO A 25 7.26 18.39 -1.11
N SER A 26 8.36 18.82 -0.50
CA SER A 26 9.38 17.90 0.03
C SER A 26 8.81 16.97 1.10
N ALA A 27 7.97 17.48 2.01
CA ALA A 27 7.34 16.66 3.04
C ALA A 27 6.45 15.55 2.46
N ILE A 28 5.72 15.83 1.37
CA ILE A 28 4.86 14.84 0.70
C ILE A 28 5.70 13.83 -0.08
N PHE A 29 6.75 14.30 -0.76
CA PHE A 29 7.68 13.40 -1.45
C PHE A 29 8.38 12.47 -0.46
N ASP A 30 8.91 13.02 0.64
CA ASP A 30 9.64 12.26 1.66
C ASP A 30 8.71 11.29 2.42
N PHE A 31 7.41 11.61 2.58
CA PHE A 31 6.42 10.67 3.12
C PHE A 31 6.27 9.40 2.27
N ALA A 32 6.28 9.54 0.93
CA ALA A 32 6.22 8.40 0.01
C ALA A 32 7.56 7.69 -0.12
N ASP A 33 8.65 8.45 -0.16
CA ASP A 33 9.98 7.98 -0.55
C ASP A 33 10.82 7.49 0.63
N GLY A 34 10.56 7.98 1.83
CA GLY A 34 11.32 7.69 3.04
C GLY A 34 11.00 6.33 3.64
N ALA A 35 11.96 5.79 4.36
CA ALA A 35 11.87 4.52 5.06
C ALA A 35 12.22 4.67 6.55
N ALA A 36 12.28 3.56 7.28
CA ALA A 36 12.67 3.56 8.69
C ALA A 36 14.18 3.87 8.83
N GLU A 37 14.51 4.67 9.83
CA GLU A 37 15.87 4.86 10.37
C GLU A 37 16.91 5.19 9.28
N ASP A 38 17.97 4.39 9.18
CA ASP A 38 19.08 4.60 8.25
C ASP A 38 18.75 4.18 6.82
N GLU A 39 17.53 3.68 6.58
CA GLU A 39 16.97 3.23 5.31
C GLU A 39 17.80 2.12 4.63
N GLU A 40 18.42 1.25 5.43
CA GLU A 40 19.22 0.12 4.95
C GLU A 40 18.37 -0.89 4.19
N THR A 41 17.23 -1.29 4.76
CA THR A 41 16.25 -2.21 4.17
C THR A 41 15.70 -1.66 2.87
N LEU A 42 15.44 -0.35 2.80
CA LEU A 42 14.98 0.31 1.58
C LEU A 42 15.99 0.14 0.44
N ARG A 43 17.28 0.40 0.72
CA ARG A 43 18.35 0.23 -0.27
C ARG A 43 18.56 -1.24 -0.62
N ARG A 44 18.52 -2.14 0.38
CA ARG A 44 18.67 -3.59 0.18
C ARG A 44 17.55 -4.16 -0.69
N ASN A 45 16.31 -3.72 -0.49
CA ASN A 45 15.17 -4.11 -1.32
C ASN A 45 15.40 -3.89 -2.82
N GLU A 46 16.06 -2.80 -3.21
CA GLU A 46 16.40 -2.53 -4.61
C GLU A 46 17.66 -3.31 -5.03
N ALA A 47 18.72 -3.28 -4.21
CA ALA A 47 20.01 -3.88 -4.54
C ALA A 47 19.95 -5.42 -4.66
N ALA A 48 19.10 -6.09 -3.88
CA ALA A 48 18.99 -7.55 -3.82
C ALA A 48 18.59 -8.19 -5.15
N PHE A 49 17.87 -7.49 -6.01
CA PHE A 49 17.58 -7.99 -7.35
C PHE A 49 18.84 -8.17 -8.21
N GLY A 50 19.91 -7.40 -7.93
CA GLY A 50 21.19 -7.53 -8.63
C GLY A 50 21.95 -8.82 -8.33
N ASP A 51 21.58 -9.52 -7.26
CA ASP A 51 22.19 -10.79 -6.86
C ASP A 51 21.63 -11.98 -7.68
N PHE A 52 20.55 -11.77 -8.44
CA PHE A 52 19.91 -12.79 -9.26
C PHE A 52 20.24 -12.58 -10.74
N ALA A 53 21.03 -13.49 -11.31
CA ALA A 53 21.28 -13.53 -12.75
C ALA A 53 20.18 -14.32 -13.48
N LEU A 54 19.71 -13.79 -14.61
CA LEU A 54 18.80 -14.52 -15.50
C LEU A 54 19.61 -15.41 -16.45
N LEU A 55 19.27 -16.70 -16.52
CA LEU A 55 19.83 -17.64 -17.49
C LEU A 55 18.84 -17.82 -18.66
N PRO A 56 19.03 -17.13 -19.79
CA PRO A 56 18.08 -17.19 -20.90
C PRO A 56 18.10 -18.55 -21.58
N ARG A 57 16.95 -18.96 -22.13
CA ARG A 57 16.80 -20.15 -22.98
C ARG A 57 16.51 -19.73 -24.43
N PRO A 58 17.53 -19.37 -25.22
CA PRO A 58 17.32 -18.78 -26.55
C PRO A 58 16.65 -19.72 -27.57
N LEU A 59 16.64 -21.03 -27.32
CA LEU A 59 16.02 -22.05 -28.18
C LEU A 59 14.65 -22.52 -27.68
N ASP A 60 14.09 -21.88 -26.65
CA ASP A 60 12.82 -22.25 -26.00
C ASP A 60 11.81 -21.09 -26.09
N GLY A 61 11.84 -20.37 -27.22
CA GLY A 61 11.01 -19.19 -27.46
C GLY A 61 9.59 -19.52 -27.93
N SER A 62 8.65 -18.60 -27.69
CA SER A 62 7.28 -18.64 -28.22
C SER A 62 7.00 -17.38 -29.06
N PRO A 63 6.29 -17.49 -30.20
CA PRO A 63 5.85 -16.33 -30.98
C PRO A 63 4.81 -15.48 -30.23
N GLU A 64 4.06 -16.09 -29.31
CA GLU A 64 3.07 -15.42 -28.47
C GLU A 64 3.58 -15.31 -27.03
N ARG A 65 3.45 -14.11 -26.44
CA ARG A 65 3.79 -13.85 -25.04
C ARG A 65 2.51 -13.64 -24.24
N ASP A 66 2.10 -14.64 -23.48
CA ASP A 66 1.01 -14.53 -22.52
C ASP A 66 1.58 -14.16 -21.14
N LEU A 67 1.25 -12.96 -20.66
CA LEU A 67 1.60 -12.49 -19.31
C LEU A 67 0.42 -12.63 -18.33
N SER A 68 -0.71 -13.14 -18.79
CA SER A 68 -1.89 -13.23 -17.97
C SER A 68 -1.75 -14.30 -16.90
N VAL A 69 -2.36 -14.05 -15.75
CA VAL A 69 -2.42 -14.98 -14.62
C VAL A 69 -3.84 -15.01 -14.08
N THR A 70 -4.21 -16.10 -13.42
CA THR A 70 -5.47 -16.19 -12.67
C THR A 70 -5.16 -16.17 -11.19
N LEU A 71 -5.63 -15.15 -10.49
CA LEU A 71 -5.53 -15.06 -9.03
C LEU A 71 -6.94 -15.07 -8.45
N PHE A 72 -7.20 -16.00 -7.53
CA PHE A 72 -8.48 -16.11 -6.82
C PHE A 72 -9.71 -16.16 -7.74
N GLY A 73 -9.60 -16.89 -8.86
CA GLY A 73 -10.66 -17.02 -9.86
C GLY A 73 -10.85 -15.79 -10.76
N LYS A 74 -9.98 -14.77 -10.67
CA LYS A 74 -9.99 -13.58 -11.53
C LYS A 74 -8.77 -13.59 -12.45
N ARG A 75 -9.00 -13.45 -13.75
CA ARG A 75 -7.92 -13.29 -14.73
C ARG A 75 -7.39 -11.85 -14.69
N LEU A 76 -6.08 -11.71 -14.57
CA LEU A 76 -5.34 -10.47 -14.74
C LEU A 76 -4.54 -10.53 -16.04
N SER A 77 -4.36 -9.39 -16.71
CA SER A 77 -3.57 -9.29 -17.94
C SER A 77 -2.06 -9.32 -17.69
N LEU A 78 -1.63 -9.03 -16.46
CA LEU A 78 -0.24 -8.98 -16.02
C LEU A 78 -0.12 -9.57 -14.61
N PRO A 79 1.02 -10.17 -14.24
CA PRO A 79 1.27 -10.68 -12.88
C PRO A 79 1.73 -9.53 -11.97
N VAL A 80 1.03 -8.39 -12.05
CA VAL A 80 1.33 -7.17 -11.30
C VAL A 80 0.04 -6.65 -10.69
N ALA A 81 0.11 -6.25 -9.43
CA ALA A 81 -0.97 -5.56 -8.73
C ALA A 81 -0.43 -4.24 -8.14
N VAL A 82 -1.29 -3.25 -7.99
CA VAL A 82 -0.96 -2.03 -7.25
C VAL A 82 -1.25 -2.26 -5.78
N GLY A 83 -0.19 -2.25 -4.97
CA GLY A 83 -0.28 -2.45 -3.53
C GLY A 83 -0.92 -1.28 -2.77
N PRO A 84 -1.35 -1.52 -1.53
CA PRO A 84 -2.03 -0.51 -0.72
C PRO A 84 -1.05 0.57 -0.28
N THR A 85 -1.34 1.81 -0.69
CA THR A 85 -0.64 3.01 -0.21
C THR A 85 -1.67 4.00 0.33
N GLY A 86 -1.43 4.50 1.54
CA GLY A 86 -2.31 5.47 2.20
C GLY A 86 -2.15 6.87 1.62
N LEU A 87 -3.20 7.68 1.77
CA LEU A 87 -3.23 9.10 1.44
C LEU A 87 -2.82 9.44 -0.01
N GLN A 88 -3.23 8.66 -1.02
CA GLN A 88 -2.83 8.93 -2.41
C GLN A 88 -3.36 10.28 -2.92
N GLY A 89 -4.51 10.73 -2.38
CA GLY A 89 -5.06 12.07 -2.57
C GLY A 89 -4.10 13.22 -2.21
N LEU A 90 -3.00 12.99 -1.48
CA LEU A 90 -1.96 14.00 -1.25
C LEU A 90 -1.05 14.22 -2.47
N PHE A 91 -0.85 13.20 -3.31
CA PHE A 91 0.05 13.29 -4.47
C PHE A 91 -0.66 13.88 -5.69
N TRP A 92 -1.96 13.59 -5.82
CA TRP A 92 -2.79 14.00 -6.95
C TRP A 92 -4.28 14.06 -6.55
N PRO A 93 -5.08 14.97 -7.13
CA PRO A 93 -6.53 14.99 -6.92
C PRO A 93 -7.17 13.62 -7.15
N ASP A 94 -7.93 13.14 -6.17
CA ASP A 94 -8.62 11.84 -6.22
C ASP A 94 -7.65 10.68 -6.53
N GLY A 95 -6.43 10.76 -5.97
CA GLY A 95 -5.29 9.90 -6.30
C GLY A 95 -5.61 8.41 -6.30
N GLU A 96 -6.32 7.91 -5.28
CA GLU A 96 -6.73 6.51 -5.18
C GLU A 96 -7.64 6.09 -6.34
N GLN A 97 -8.64 6.91 -6.68
CA GLN A 97 -9.56 6.63 -7.78
C GLN A 97 -8.86 6.72 -9.14
N ALA A 98 -7.96 7.69 -9.31
CA ALA A 98 -7.16 7.84 -10.52
C ALA A 98 -6.24 6.61 -10.72
N ALA A 99 -5.55 6.17 -9.68
CA ALA A 99 -4.69 4.99 -9.70
C ALA A 99 -5.49 3.72 -9.96
N ALA A 100 -6.65 3.55 -9.32
CA ALA A 100 -7.49 2.37 -9.52
C ALA A 100 -8.04 2.26 -10.95
N ARG A 101 -8.47 3.39 -11.55
CA ARG A 101 -8.91 3.41 -12.97
C ARG A 101 -7.76 3.06 -13.92
N ALA A 102 -6.57 3.61 -13.69
CA ALA A 102 -5.39 3.28 -14.50
C ALA A 102 -4.99 1.80 -14.37
N THR A 103 -5.10 1.25 -13.15
CA THR A 103 -4.81 -0.16 -12.85
C THR A 103 -5.81 -1.09 -13.54
N ALA A 104 -7.11 -0.77 -13.46
CA ALA A 104 -8.15 -1.53 -14.14
C ALA A 104 -8.00 -1.48 -15.68
N ALA A 105 -7.67 -0.31 -16.24
CA ALA A 105 -7.40 -0.15 -17.67
C ALA A 105 -6.18 -0.98 -18.15
N ALA A 106 -5.24 -1.28 -17.25
CA ALA A 106 -4.11 -2.16 -17.52
C ALA A 106 -4.41 -3.66 -17.26
N GLY A 107 -5.64 -4.00 -16.87
CA GLY A 107 -6.03 -5.39 -16.55
C GLY A 107 -5.39 -5.93 -15.27
N MET A 108 -5.07 -5.07 -14.31
CA MET A 108 -4.39 -5.40 -13.05
C MET A 108 -5.33 -5.26 -11.85
N ALA A 109 -4.96 -5.86 -10.71
CA ALA A 109 -5.67 -5.69 -9.45
C ALA A 109 -5.19 -4.44 -8.69
N PHE A 110 -6.12 -3.70 -8.09
CA PHE A 110 -5.81 -2.54 -7.23
C PHE A 110 -6.18 -2.83 -5.77
N CYS A 111 -5.22 -2.67 -4.86
CA CYS A 111 -5.45 -2.82 -3.43
C CYS A 111 -5.58 -1.45 -2.76
N LEU A 112 -6.76 -1.16 -2.22
CA LEU A 112 -7.00 0.06 -1.44
C LEU A 112 -6.46 -0.09 -0.03
N SER A 113 -5.77 0.93 0.47
CA SER A 113 -5.44 1.01 1.90
C SER A 113 -6.64 1.52 2.69
N HIS A 114 -6.93 0.93 3.85
CA HIS A 114 -7.84 1.56 4.82
C HIS A 114 -7.41 3.01 5.20
N GLY A 115 -6.11 3.34 5.10
CA GLY A 115 -5.56 4.69 5.27
C GLY A 115 -5.70 5.63 4.07
N SER A 116 -6.61 5.36 3.14
CA SER A 116 -6.88 6.20 1.96
C SER A 116 -7.60 7.52 2.28
N VAL A 117 -7.51 8.49 1.36
CA VAL A 117 -8.34 9.70 1.40
C VAL A 117 -9.80 9.40 1.08
N CYS A 118 -10.06 8.65 0.00
CA CYS A 118 -11.42 8.21 -0.32
C CYS A 118 -11.86 7.06 0.59
N THR A 119 -13.16 6.87 0.74
CA THR A 119 -13.69 5.68 1.42
C THR A 119 -13.63 4.45 0.50
N LEU A 120 -13.75 3.26 1.08
CA LEU A 120 -13.85 2.01 0.33
C LEU A 120 -15.10 1.97 -0.55
N GLU A 121 -16.20 2.59 -0.12
CA GLU A 121 -17.44 2.71 -0.89
C GLU A 121 -17.29 3.67 -2.09
N GLU A 122 -16.61 4.80 -1.90
CA GLU A 122 -16.32 5.74 -2.98
C GLU A 122 -15.47 5.08 -4.08
N LEU A 123 -14.45 4.31 -3.68
CA LEU A 123 -13.68 3.53 -4.65
C LEU A 123 -14.55 2.46 -5.32
N ALA A 124 -15.41 1.77 -4.55
CA ALA A 124 -16.31 0.75 -5.08
C ALA A 124 -17.25 1.33 -6.16
N ALA A 125 -17.77 2.54 -5.93
CA ALA A 125 -18.66 3.26 -6.84
C ALA A 125 -18.01 3.59 -8.20
N THR A 126 -16.68 3.60 -8.30
CA THR A 126 -15.99 3.79 -9.59
C THR A 126 -16.13 2.60 -10.55
N GLY A 127 -16.61 1.44 -10.07
CA GLY A 127 -16.78 0.23 -10.86
C GLY A 127 -15.49 -0.56 -11.14
N VAL A 128 -14.33 -0.09 -10.68
CA VAL A 128 -13.02 -0.75 -10.90
C VAL A 128 -12.95 -2.14 -10.28
N ALA A 129 -12.50 -3.13 -11.03
CA ALA A 129 -12.28 -4.49 -10.55
C ALA A 129 -11.12 -5.14 -11.33
N PRO A 130 -10.36 -6.10 -10.74
CA PRO A 130 -10.47 -6.57 -9.36
C PRO A 130 -9.97 -5.53 -8.35
N ARG A 131 -10.68 -5.41 -7.22
CA ARG A 131 -10.35 -4.48 -6.13
C ARG A 131 -10.17 -5.21 -4.81
N TRP A 132 -9.05 -4.99 -4.14
CA TRP A 132 -8.74 -5.60 -2.85
C TRP A 132 -8.78 -4.53 -1.75
N MET A 133 -9.14 -4.93 -0.53
CA MET A 133 -9.18 -4.04 0.62
C MET A 133 -8.10 -4.42 1.62
N GLN A 134 -7.19 -3.53 1.94
CA GLN A 134 -6.18 -3.74 2.98
C GLN A 134 -6.65 -3.21 4.33
N VAL A 135 -6.55 -4.04 5.36
CA VAL A 135 -6.91 -3.72 6.75
C VAL A 135 -5.77 -4.04 7.73
N PHE A 136 -5.86 -3.47 8.93
CA PHE A 136 -5.04 -3.82 10.10
C PHE A 136 -5.92 -4.44 11.19
N VAL A 137 -5.30 -5.19 12.10
CA VAL A 137 -5.89 -5.49 13.40
C VAL A 137 -5.64 -4.30 14.33
N TYR A 138 -6.72 -3.71 14.82
CA TYR A 138 -6.70 -2.60 15.76
C TYR A 138 -7.14 -3.05 17.15
N LYS A 139 -6.65 -2.38 18.20
CA LYS A 139 -7.10 -2.57 19.59
C LYS A 139 -8.62 -2.57 19.69
N ASP A 140 -9.26 -1.61 19.01
CA ASP A 140 -10.70 -1.69 18.74
C ASP A 140 -10.96 -2.72 17.63
N ARG A 141 -11.16 -3.99 18.03
CA ARG A 141 -11.54 -5.08 17.12
C ARG A 141 -12.87 -4.83 16.43
N GLY A 142 -13.75 -4.02 17.01
CA GLY A 142 -15.01 -3.58 16.41
C GLY A 142 -14.76 -2.78 15.14
N PHE A 143 -13.74 -1.92 15.13
CA PHE A 143 -13.36 -1.16 13.93
C PHE A 143 -12.78 -2.04 12.82
N THR A 144 -11.90 -3.00 13.15
CA THR A 144 -11.41 -3.98 12.16
C THR A 144 -12.55 -4.82 11.56
N ARG A 145 -13.50 -5.27 12.40
CA ARG A 145 -14.73 -5.95 11.96
C ARG A 145 -15.55 -5.07 11.03
N GLU A 146 -15.84 -3.84 11.43
CA GLU A 146 -16.62 -2.87 10.65
C GLU A 146 -16.03 -2.67 9.24
N LEU A 147 -14.71 -2.45 9.13
CA LEU A 147 -14.04 -2.30 7.84
C LEU A 147 -14.17 -3.55 6.96
N THR A 148 -14.13 -4.74 7.56
CA THR A 148 -14.25 -6.01 6.85
C THR A 148 -15.68 -6.24 6.33
N GLU A 149 -16.68 -5.95 7.17
CA GLU A 149 -18.10 -6.04 6.81
C GLU A 149 -18.44 -5.04 5.71
N ARG A 150 -17.93 -3.80 5.80
CA ARG A 150 -18.08 -2.78 4.76
C ARG A 150 -17.43 -3.20 3.44
N ALA A 151 -16.24 -3.78 3.48
CA ALA A 151 -15.57 -4.31 2.29
C ALA A 151 -16.39 -5.43 1.62
N ALA A 152 -17.01 -6.31 2.41
CA ALA A 152 -17.86 -7.38 1.91
C ALA A 152 -19.14 -6.82 1.28
N ALA A 153 -19.80 -5.87 1.95
CA ALA A 153 -20.99 -5.19 1.44
C ALA A 153 -20.72 -4.41 0.14
N ALA A 154 -19.55 -3.77 0.04
CA ALA A 154 -19.06 -3.08 -1.15
C ALA A 154 -18.50 -4.02 -2.24
N LYS A 155 -18.57 -5.35 -2.02
CA LYS A 155 -18.17 -6.39 -2.98
C LYS A 155 -16.71 -6.29 -3.42
N TYR A 156 -15.80 -6.07 -2.48
CA TYR A 156 -14.37 -6.22 -2.73
C TYR A 156 -14.02 -7.68 -3.06
N ASP A 157 -13.07 -7.88 -3.97
CA ASP A 157 -12.72 -9.21 -4.49
C ASP A 157 -11.75 -9.97 -3.57
N ALA A 158 -11.01 -9.29 -2.69
CA ALA A 158 -10.14 -9.91 -1.68
C ALA A 158 -9.91 -8.97 -0.49
N LEU A 159 -9.54 -9.55 0.66
CA LEU A 159 -9.11 -8.83 1.84
C LEU A 159 -7.62 -9.08 2.07
N VAL A 160 -6.84 -8.01 2.27
CA VAL A 160 -5.40 -8.08 2.58
C VAL A 160 -5.21 -7.66 4.03
N LEU A 161 -4.95 -8.62 4.91
CA LEU A 161 -4.60 -8.32 6.30
C LEU A 161 -3.10 -8.06 6.39
N THR A 162 -2.72 -6.86 6.81
CA THR A 162 -1.31 -6.51 7.01
C THR A 162 -0.90 -6.70 8.46
N ILE A 163 0.18 -7.46 8.68
CA ILE A 163 0.61 -7.90 10.01
C ILE A 163 1.94 -7.29 10.49
N ASP A 164 2.64 -6.57 9.61
CA ASP A 164 3.98 -5.99 9.85
C ASP A 164 3.95 -4.56 10.45
N ASN A 165 2.80 -4.10 10.94
CA ASN A 165 2.60 -2.72 11.45
C ASN A 165 1.98 -2.69 12.85
N GLN A 166 2.48 -3.51 13.77
CA GLN A 166 2.08 -3.52 15.18
C GLN A 166 2.51 -2.25 15.93
N LEU A 167 3.62 -1.65 15.50
CA LEU A 167 4.14 -0.36 15.92
C LEU A 167 4.47 0.48 14.68
N LEU A 168 4.50 1.79 14.81
CA LEU A 168 4.93 2.66 13.71
C LEU A 168 6.45 2.58 13.56
N GLY A 169 6.95 2.41 12.33
CA GLY A 169 8.37 2.55 12.03
C GLY A 169 8.87 3.97 12.25
N ASN A 170 10.12 4.11 12.69
CA ASN A 170 10.76 5.39 12.96
C ASN A 170 11.22 6.07 11.66
N ARG A 171 10.32 6.81 10.99
CA ARG A 171 10.59 7.47 9.70
C ARG A 171 11.14 8.87 9.91
N GLU A 172 12.47 8.99 9.98
CA GLU A 172 13.15 10.24 10.34
C GLU A 172 12.91 11.40 9.36
N ARG A 173 12.74 11.08 8.06
CA ARG A 173 12.40 12.10 7.05
C ARG A 173 11.06 12.76 7.34
N ASP A 174 10.07 12.02 7.85
CA ASP A 174 8.74 12.55 8.19
C ASP A 174 8.86 13.49 9.40
N LEU A 175 9.60 13.07 10.44
CA LEU A 175 9.88 13.86 11.64
C LEU A 175 10.59 15.17 11.28
N ARG A 176 11.64 15.10 10.45
CA ARG A 176 12.41 16.28 10.02
C ARG A 176 11.59 17.26 9.19
N ASN A 177 10.71 16.75 8.33
CA ASN A 177 9.91 17.58 7.41
C ASN A 177 8.56 18.01 7.98
N GLY A 178 8.29 17.73 9.25
CA GLY A 178 7.04 18.13 9.90
C GLY A 178 5.82 17.41 9.34
N PHE A 179 6.01 16.26 8.67
CA PHE A 179 4.94 15.35 8.27
C PHE A 179 4.50 14.52 9.48
N THR A 180 4.14 15.23 10.54
CA THR A 180 3.52 14.70 11.76
C THR A 180 2.03 14.92 11.68
N ILE A 181 1.26 14.33 12.58
CA ILE A 181 -0.15 14.67 12.73
C ILE A 181 -0.41 15.20 14.14
N PRO A 182 -0.79 16.48 14.30
CA PRO A 182 -1.00 17.48 13.25
C PRO A 182 0.32 17.88 12.55
N PRO A 183 0.27 18.33 11.28
CA PRO A 183 1.45 18.82 10.57
C PRO A 183 2.12 19.97 11.32
N ARG A 184 3.44 19.89 11.49
CA ARG A 184 4.23 20.93 12.16
C ARG A 184 5.07 21.65 11.11
N LEU A 185 4.45 22.60 10.43
CA LEU A 185 5.12 23.39 9.39
C LEU A 185 5.83 24.61 10.00
N ASN A 186 7.15 24.68 9.88
CA ASN A 186 7.93 25.87 10.21
C ASN A 186 7.95 26.88 9.03
N PRO A 187 8.40 28.13 9.24
CA PRO A 187 8.40 29.16 8.18
C PRO A 187 9.15 28.75 6.91
N LEU A 188 10.25 27.99 7.05
CA LEU A 188 11.01 27.48 5.91
C LEU A 188 10.22 26.42 5.12
N GLN A 189 9.50 25.53 5.80
CA GLN A 189 8.65 24.52 5.17
C GLN A 189 7.46 25.18 4.46
N MET A 190 6.87 26.23 5.05
CA MET A 190 5.83 27.04 4.39
C MET A 190 6.35 27.71 3.11
N ALA A 191 7.55 28.30 3.14
CA ALA A 191 8.18 28.87 1.95
C ALA A 191 8.44 27.81 0.87
N ARG A 192 8.94 26.62 1.25
CA ARG A 192 9.15 25.49 0.33
C ARG A 192 7.86 24.96 -0.28
N LEU A 193 6.76 25.01 0.46
CA LEU A 193 5.43 24.66 -0.05
C LEU A 193 4.93 25.70 -1.05
N ALA A 194 5.09 26.99 -0.73
CA ALA A 194 4.62 28.10 -1.57
C ALA A 194 5.24 28.10 -2.98
N ILE A 195 6.51 27.71 -3.12
CA ILE A 195 7.17 27.62 -4.43
C ILE A 195 6.68 26.43 -5.29
N LYS A 196 5.91 25.50 -4.73
CA LYS A 196 5.33 24.35 -5.46
C LYS A 196 3.99 24.72 -6.10
N VAL A 197 3.97 25.85 -6.81
CA VAL A 197 2.76 26.50 -7.37
C VAL A 197 1.90 25.53 -8.18
N GLY A 198 2.52 24.71 -9.04
CA GLY A 198 1.78 23.75 -9.87
C GLY A 198 1.06 22.66 -9.08
N TRP A 199 1.60 22.25 -7.94
CA TRP A 199 0.94 21.31 -7.03
C TRP A 199 -0.14 22.01 -6.22
N VAL A 200 0.15 23.17 -5.62
CA VAL A 200 -0.82 23.95 -4.82
C VAL A 200 -2.05 24.28 -5.65
N TRP A 201 -1.86 24.79 -6.86
CA TRP A 201 -2.95 25.10 -7.78
C TRP A 201 -3.78 23.85 -8.09
N ARG A 202 -3.14 22.72 -8.40
CA ARG A 202 -3.85 21.47 -8.68
C ARG A 202 -4.67 20.98 -7.48
N MET A 203 -4.12 21.13 -6.28
CA MET A 203 -4.71 20.62 -5.04
C MET A 203 -5.72 21.57 -4.38
N ARG A 204 -5.85 22.82 -4.86
CA ARG A 204 -6.62 23.89 -4.20
C ARG A 204 -8.05 23.51 -3.75
N ASN A 205 -8.74 22.65 -4.50
CA ASN A 205 -10.11 22.20 -4.19
C ASN A 205 -10.17 20.84 -3.46
N HIS A 206 -9.02 20.21 -3.23
CA HIS A 206 -8.91 18.87 -2.63
C HIS A 206 -8.21 18.89 -1.28
N LEU A 207 -7.40 19.91 -0.95
CA LEU A 207 -6.69 19.99 0.33
C LEU A 207 -7.64 19.90 1.54
N GLY A 208 -8.81 20.55 1.47
CA GLY A 208 -9.81 20.47 2.54
C GLY A 208 -10.51 19.11 2.67
N LYS A 209 -10.34 18.22 1.69
CA LYS A 209 -10.89 16.85 1.68
C LYS A 209 -9.87 15.82 2.15
N VAL A 210 -8.60 16.18 2.31
CA VAL A 210 -7.57 15.25 2.73
C VAL A 210 -7.79 14.89 4.20
N THR A 211 -8.28 13.68 4.41
CA THR A 211 -8.44 13.03 5.71
C THR A 211 -8.18 11.54 5.52
N PHE A 212 -8.45 10.73 6.55
CA PHE A 212 -8.50 9.27 6.40
C PHE A 212 -9.96 8.84 6.23
N GLY A 213 -10.39 8.70 4.97
CA GLY A 213 -11.80 8.55 4.60
C GLY A 213 -12.51 7.41 5.33
N ASN A 214 -11.83 6.28 5.55
CA ASN A 214 -12.43 5.12 6.20
C ASN A 214 -12.55 5.24 7.74
N TYR A 215 -11.93 6.24 8.35
CA TYR A 215 -11.93 6.43 9.81
C TYR A 215 -12.96 7.44 10.29
N VAL A 216 -13.50 8.24 9.38
CA VAL A 216 -14.56 9.20 9.68
C VAL A 216 -15.89 8.45 9.67
N ARG A 217 -16.50 8.27 10.84
CA ARG A 217 -17.84 7.69 10.94
C ARG A 217 -18.91 8.73 10.60
N PRO A 218 -20.07 8.32 10.05
CA PRO A 218 -21.20 9.22 9.84
C PRO A 218 -21.57 9.94 11.15
N GLY A 219 -21.52 11.28 11.14
CA GLY A 219 -21.82 12.12 12.31
C GLY A 219 -20.63 12.49 13.20
N GLU A 220 -19.43 11.95 12.95
CA GLU A 220 -18.19 12.38 13.63
C GLU A 220 -17.50 13.51 12.86
N ALA A 221 -16.87 14.45 13.58
CA ALA A 221 -16.10 15.51 12.97
C ALA A 221 -14.86 14.94 12.25
N ALA A 222 -14.67 15.31 10.97
CA ALA A 222 -13.55 14.91 10.13
C ALA A 222 -12.22 15.63 10.48
N ASP A 223 -11.98 15.91 11.77
CA ASP A 223 -10.74 16.55 12.20
C ASP A 223 -9.55 15.58 12.04
N VAL A 224 -8.69 15.89 11.07
CA VAL A 224 -7.46 15.14 10.76
C VAL A 224 -6.58 14.92 12.00
N LYS A 225 -6.59 15.88 12.94
CA LYS A 225 -5.82 15.78 14.20
C LYS A 225 -6.41 14.72 15.13
N ALA A 226 -7.73 14.67 15.27
CA ALA A 226 -8.42 13.67 16.08
C ALA A 226 -8.31 12.26 15.46
N VAL A 227 -8.42 12.15 14.13
CA VAL A 227 -8.36 10.88 13.40
C VAL A 227 -6.96 10.26 13.47
N ALA A 228 -5.89 11.05 13.36
CA ALA A 228 -4.54 10.49 13.41
C ALA A 228 -4.03 10.16 14.82
N GLY A 229 -4.44 10.94 15.83
CA GLY A 229 -4.22 10.58 17.22
C GLY A 229 -4.84 9.22 17.55
N ARG A 230 -6.04 8.94 16.99
CA ARG A 230 -6.66 7.62 17.03
C ARG A 230 -5.84 6.56 16.30
N MET A 231 -5.37 6.79 15.06
CA MET A 231 -4.65 5.78 14.27
C MET A 231 -3.45 5.14 14.99
N SER A 232 -2.58 5.96 15.60
CA SER A 232 -1.41 5.43 16.33
C SER A 232 -1.80 4.70 17.62
N ALA A 233 -2.81 5.21 18.33
CA ALA A 233 -3.33 4.59 19.55
C ALA A 233 -4.05 3.26 19.27
N LEU A 234 -4.61 3.12 18.07
CA LEU A 234 -5.35 1.94 17.63
C LEU A 234 -4.44 0.76 17.29
N LEU A 235 -3.16 0.96 16.93
CA LEU A 235 -2.27 -0.16 16.62
C LEU A 235 -2.11 -1.07 17.84
N ASP A 236 -2.13 -2.38 17.58
CA ASP A 236 -2.13 -3.39 18.62
C ASP A 236 -0.89 -4.30 18.56
N PRO A 237 0.06 -4.16 19.50
CA PRO A 237 1.20 -5.05 19.59
C PRO A 237 0.84 -6.45 20.11
N SER A 238 -0.39 -6.68 20.59
CA SER A 238 -0.88 -7.97 21.08
C SER A 238 -1.60 -8.80 20.02
N MET A 239 -1.55 -8.38 18.74
CA MET A 239 -2.13 -9.15 17.64
C MET A 239 -1.58 -10.59 17.61
N SER A 240 -2.47 -11.54 17.39
CA SER A 240 -2.15 -12.97 17.36
C SER A 240 -2.87 -13.69 16.23
N TRP A 241 -2.57 -14.97 16.03
CA TRP A 241 -3.27 -15.81 15.06
C TRP A 241 -4.79 -15.93 15.30
N ALA A 242 -5.25 -15.80 16.55
CA ALA A 242 -6.69 -15.78 16.86
C ALA A 242 -7.43 -14.59 16.21
N ASP A 243 -6.72 -13.49 15.96
CA ASP A 243 -7.28 -12.35 15.23
C ASP A 243 -7.46 -12.69 13.73
N VAL A 244 -6.55 -13.49 13.16
CA VAL A 244 -6.68 -14.00 11.79
C VAL A 244 -7.90 -14.91 11.68
N ASP A 245 -8.08 -15.83 12.64
CA ASP A 245 -9.24 -16.73 12.69
C ASP A 245 -10.56 -15.96 12.81
N THR A 246 -10.58 -14.93 13.65
CA THR A 246 -11.74 -14.04 13.82
C THR A 246 -12.07 -13.32 12.51
N LEU A 247 -11.06 -12.79 11.82
CA LEU A 247 -11.24 -12.09 10.55
C LEU A 247 -11.73 -13.04 9.45
N ARG A 248 -11.16 -14.24 9.39
CA ARG A 248 -11.56 -15.33 8.50
C ARG A 248 -13.01 -15.77 8.73
N ALA A 249 -13.48 -15.75 9.97
CA ALA A 249 -14.87 -16.07 10.30
C ALA A 249 -15.87 -15.05 9.72
N ILE A 250 -15.45 -13.79 9.56
CA ILE A 250 -16.28 -12.70 9.01
C ILE A 250 -16.17 -12.66 7.48
N TRP A 251 -14.95 -12.60 6.96
CA TRP A 251 -14.68 -12.53 5.53
C TRP A 251 -14.87 -13.90 4.88
N LYS A 252 -15.55 -13.98 3.72
CA LYS A 252 -15.78 -15.25 3.00
C LYS A 252 -15.08 -15.34 1.65
N GLY A 253 -14.48 -14.25 1.18
CA GLY A 253 -13.68 -14.24 -0.04
C GLY A 253 -12.21 -14.61 0.21
N PRO A 254 -11.32 -14.40 -0.76
CA PRO A 254 -9.88 -14.56 -0.61
C PRO A 254 -9.30 -13.68 0.52
N LEU A 255 -8.62 -14.30 1.47
CA LEU A 255 -7.92 -13.65 2.58
C LEU A 255 -6.40 -13.77 2.38
N ILE A 256 -5.73 -12.64 2.27
CA ILE A 256 -4.30 -12.57 1.96
C ILE A 256 -3.56 -11.98 3.16
N LEU A 257 -2.51 -12.64 3.66
CA LEU A 257 -1.64 -12.07 4.69
C LEU A 257 -0.46 -11.32 4.08
N LYS A 258 -0.28 -10.06 4.44
CA LYS A 258 0.85 -9.22 4.01
C LYS A 258 1.79 -8.93 5.18
N GLY A 259 3.09 -9.10 4.94
CA GLY A 259 4.14 -8.77 5.93
C GLY A 259 4.92 -9.98 6.40
N ILE A 260 4.79 -11.12 5.72
CA ILE A 260 5.51 -12.35 6.05
C ILE A 260 6.92 -12.25 5.50
N LEU A 261 7.91 -12.48 6.37
CA LEU A 261 9.31 -12.71 5.96
C LEU A 261 9.83 -14.05 6.49
N ASN A 262 9.26 -14.55 7.58
CA ASN A 262 9.71 -15.76 8.25
C ASN A 262 9.01 -17.02 7.69
N PRO A 263 9.74 -18.03 7.20
CA PRO A 263 9.17 -19.31 6.75
C PRO A 263 8.36 -20.06 7.81
N ALA A 264 8.63 -19.83 9.10
CA ALA A 264 7.84 -20.41 10.18
C ALA A 264 6.43 -19.79 10.26
N GLU A 265 6.32 -18.47 10.09
CA GLU A 265 5.03 -17.78 10.04
C GLU A 265 4.26 -18.12 8.77
N ALA A 266 4.95 -18.29 7.64
CA ALA A 266 4.35 -18.77 6.40
C ALA A 266 3.68 -20.15 6.58
N ARG A 267 4.33 -21.07 7.31
CA ARG A 267 3.76 -22.37 7.67
C ARG A 267 2.56 -22.24 8.59
N ALA A 268 2.69 -21.47 9.67
CA ALA A 268 1.60 -21.26 10.61
C ALA A 268 0.35 -20.69 9.92
N ALA A 269 0.52 -19.75 8.98
CA ALA A 269 -0.59 -19.14 8.25
C ALA A 269 -1.51 -20.16 7.54
N LEU A 270 -0.97 -21.31 7.12
CA LEU A 270 -1.71 -22.37 6.44
C LEU A 270 -2.78 -23.02 7.32
N ASP A 271 -2.65 -22.90 8.64
CA ASP A 271 -3.58 -23.47 9.61
C ASP A 271 -4.72 -22.48 9.96
N HIS A 272 -4.67 -21.24 9.43
CA HIS A 272 -5.60 -20.15 9.75
C HIS A 272 -6.51 -19.73 8.56
N GLY A 273 -6.67 -20.61 7.56
CA GLY A 273 -7.62 -20.41 6.46
C GLY A 273 -7.30 -19.22 5.54
N VAL A 274 -6.02 -18.86 5.45
CA VAL A 274 -5.53 -17.85 4.50
C VAL A 274 -5.46 -18.45 3.10
N ASP A 275 -5.72 -17.63 2.09
CA ASP A 275 -5.78 -18.04 0.69
C ASP A 275 -4.53 -17.58 -0.09
N GLY A 276 -3.71 -16.70 0.48
CA GLY A 276 -2.48 -16.21 -0.16
C GLY A 276 -1.58 -15.43 0.80
N LEU A 277 -0.30 -15.32 0.45
CA LEU A 277 0.69 -14.56 1.22
C LEU A 277 1.35 -13.48 0.35
N ILE A 278 1.67 -12.34 0.96
CA ILE A 278 2.50 -11.27 0.38
C ILE A 278 3.76 -11.15 1.23
N VAL A 279 4.88 -11.63 0.66
CA VAL A 279 6.22 -11.48 1.23
C VAL A 279 6.60 -10.00 1.22
N SER A 280 6.70 -9.39 2.41
CA SER A 280 6.82 -7.94 2.51
C SER A 280 7.51 -7.52 3.80
N ASN A 281 8.37 -6.50 3.70
CA ASN A 281 8.93 -5.75 4.82
C ASN A 281 8.36 -4.31 4.85
N HIS A 282 7.14 -4.15 4.34
CA HIS A 282 6.47 -2.85 4.19
C HIS A 282 7.27 -1.80 3.39
N GLY A 283 8.16 -2.23 2.48
CA GLY A 283 9.02 -1.33 1.72
C GLY A 283 10.16 -0.73 2.56
N GLY A 284 10.61 -1.43 3.61
CA GLY A 284 11.64 -0.97 4.54
C GLY A 284 11.15 0.12 5.52
N ARG A 285 9.83 0.30 5.64
CA ARG A 285 9.24 1.43 6.40
C ARG A 285 8.93 1.13 7.86
N GLN A 286 9.13 -0.11 8.29
CA GLN A 286 8.71 -0.59 9.61
C GLN A 286 9.92 -0.92 10.50
N LEU A 287 10.69 -1.94 10.14
CA LEU A 287 11.90 -2.36 10.82
C LEU A 287 13.08 -2.19 9.87
N ASP A 288 14.04 -1.34 10.21
CA ASP A 288 15.29 -1.28 9.45
C ASP A 288 16.22 -2.44 9.86
N GLY A 289 17.04 -2.92 8.92
CA GLY A 289 17.77 -4.19 9.04
C GLY A 289 16.95 -5.47 8.78
N ALA A 290 15.69 -5.35 8.31
CA ALA A 290 14.92 -6.52 7.87
C ALA A 290 15.45 -7.07 6.53
N ALA A 291 15.27 -8.38 6.29
CA ALA A 291 15.63 -8.98 5.01
C ALA A 291 14.86 -8.35 3.84
N ALA A 292 15.47 -8.26 2.65
CA ALA A 292 14.72 -7.87 1.46
C ALA A 292 13.69 -8.94 1.10
N SER A 293 12.54 -8.52 0.60
CA SER A 293 11.45 -9.46 0.29
C SER A 293 11.84 -10.51 -0.75
N VAL A 294 12.68 -10.15 -1.73
CA VAL A 294 13.18 -11.08 -2.75
C VAL A 294 14.10 -12.16 -2.17
N GLU A 295 14.82 -11.87 -1.08
CA GLU A 295 15.67 -12.83 -0.39
C GLU A 295 14.87 -13.79 0.48
N ALA A 296 13.80 -13.30 1.11
CA ALA A 296 12.90 -14.10 1.94
C ALA A 296 11.98 -15.02 1.10
N LEU A 297 11.68 -14.62 -0.14
CA LEU A 297 10.70 -15.27 -1.01
C LEU A 297 10.94 -16.78 -1.21
N PRO A 298 12.16 -17.27 -1.54
CA PRO A 298 12.37 -18.71 -1.80
C PRO A 298 12.00 -19.59 -0.59
N ALA A 299 12.43 -19.19 0.61
CA ALA A 299 12.17 -19.96 1.82
C ALA A 299 10.69 -19.91 2.23
N VAL A 300 9.99 -18.81 1.96
CA VAL A 300 8.53 -18.71 2.16
C VAL A 300 7.79 -19.62 1.17
N VAL A 301 8.19 -19.63 -0.10
CA VAL A 301 7.60 -20.50 -1.14
C VAL A 301 7.79 -21.97 -0.79
N GLU A 302 8.99 -22.36 -0.35
CA GLU A 302 9.27 -23.73 0.12
C GLU A 302 8.39 -24.10 1.32
N ALA A 303 8.26 -23.20 2.30
CA ALA A 303 7.48 -23.42 3.51
C ALA A 303 5.98 -23.66 3.25
N VAL A 304 5.39 -23.02 2.22
CA VAL A 304 3.97 -23.21 1.89
C VAL A 304 3.70 -24.40 0.97
N GLY A 305 4.71 -24.88 0.24
CA GLY A 305 4.59 -26.09 -0.57
C GLY A 305 3.43 -26.07 -1.60
N GLY A 306 3.10 -24.90 -2.14
CA GLY A 306 2.02 -24.73 -3.14
C GLY A 306 0.59 -24.79 -2.58
N ARG A 307 0.40 -24.70 -1.25
CA ARG A 307 -0.93 -24.74 -0.61
C ARG A 307 -1.70 -23.42 -0.69
N VAL A 308 -1.00 -22.31 -0.93
CA VAL A 308 -1.52 -20.93 -1.07
C VAL A 308 -0.73 -20.16 -2.12
#